data_AF-A0A2R3SUJ8-F1
#
_entry.id   AF-A0A2R3SUJ8-F1
#
_cell.length_a   1.000
_cell.length_b   1.000
_cell.length_c   1.000
_cell.angle_alpha   90.00
_cell.angle_beta   90.00
_cell.angle_gamma   90.00
#
_symmetry.space_group_name_H-M   'P 1'
#
loop_
_entity.id
_entity.type
_entity.pdbx_description
1 polymer ?
#
loop_
_entity_poly.entity_id
_entity_poly.type
_entity_poly.pdbx_seq_one_letter_code
_entity_poly.pdbx_strand_id
1 'polypeptide(L)'
;EREIIMKKPNGETSTTTIRVWNETVSNLTLMALGSSAPEILLSLIEVCGHGFVAGELGPSTIVGSAAFNMFIIIAICVYVIPEGEVRKVKHLRVFFVTAAWSIFAYIWLYMILAVFSPGVVQVWEGLLTLFFFPVCVVLAWVADRRLLFYKYMHKKYRTDKHRAIMIETEAEHPKGIEMD
;
A
#
# COMPACT_ATOMS: atom_id res chain seq x y z
N GLU A 1 -5.45 -4.48 16.61
CA GLU A 1 -4.38 -5.25 17.29
C GLU A 1 -5.02 -6.06 18.41
N ARG A 2 -4.42 -7.18 18.83
CA ARG A 2 -4.91 -7.92 20.00
C ARG A 2 -3.74 -8.12 20.95
N GLU A 3 -3.87 -7.62 22.18
CA GLU A 3 -2.88 -7.86 23.23
C GLU A 3 -3.12 -9.24 23.83
N ILE A 4 -2.06 -10.05 23.90
CA ILE A 4 -2.08 -11.31 24.64
C ILE A 4 -0.97 -11.27 25.67
N ILE A 5 -1.35 -11.40 26.93
CA ILE A 5 -0.42 -11.48 28.05
C ILE A 5 0.02 -12.94 28.14
N MET A 6 1.25 -13.25 27.71
CA MET A 6 1.83 -14.57 27.91
C MET A 6 2.62 -14.59 29.22
N LYS A 7 2.19 -15.42 30.17
CA LYS A 7 2.97 -15.70 31.39
C LYS A 7 4.12 -16.65 31.05
N LYS A 8 5.35 -16.21 31.27
CA LYS A 8 6.53 -17.09 31.24
C LYS A 8 6.54 -18.00 32.49
N PRO A 9 7.19 -19.18 32.46
CA PRO A 9 7.32 -20.06 33.62
C PRO A 9 8.06 -19.43 34.83
N ASN A 10 8.74 -18.28 34.64
CA ASN A 10 9.40 -17.49 35.69
C ASN A 10 8.49 -16.41 36.34
N GLY A 11 7.19 -16.37 36.04
CA GLY A 11 6.25 -15.43 36.68
C GLY A 11 6.16 -14.04 36.05
N GLU A 12 7.05 -13.67 35.13
CA GLU A 12 6.95 -12.43 34.36
C GLU A 12 5.88 -12.51 33.25
N THR A 13 5.01 -11.50 33.22
CA THR A 13 3.98 -11.29 32.18
C THR A 13 4.57 -10.47 31.04
N SER A 14 4.71 -11.05 29.85
CA SER A 14 5.09 -10.31 28.64
C SER A 14 3.85 -10.07 27.79
N THR A 15 3.44 -8.81 27.66
CA THR A 15 2.36 -8.40 26.76
C THR A 15 2.92 -8.38 25.34
N THR A 16 2.49 -9.30 24.49
CA THR A 16 2.83 -9.30 23.06
C THR A 16 1.61 -8.82 22.28
N THR A 17 1.78 -7.76 21.49
CA THR A 17 0.77 -7.27 20.55
C THR A 17 0.83 -8.10 19.28
N ILE A 18 -0.27 -8.77 18.93
CA ILE A 18 -0.38 -9.45 17.63
C ILE A 18 -1.14 -8.55 16.64
N ARG A 19 -0.54 -8.34 15.46
CA ARG A 19 -1.20 -7.72 14.31
C ARG A 19 -2.18 -8.74 13.73
N VAL A 20 -3.48 -8.45 13.85
CA VAL A 20 -4.58 -9.32 13.38
C VAL A 20 -4.78 -9.18 11.87
N TRP A 21 -4.47 -8.01 11.31
CA TRP A 21 -4.65 -7.69 9.91
C TRP A 21 -3.34 -7.75 9.13
N ASN A 22 -3.41 -8.15 7.87
CA ASN A 22 -2.26 -8.11 6.97
C ASN A 22 -1.94 -6.66 6.60
N GLU A 23 -0.72 -6.20 6.89
CA GLU A 23 -0.28 -4.81 6.69
C GLU A 23 -0.44 -4.33 5.24
N THR A 24 -0.09 -5.16 4.27
CA THR A 24 -0.23 -4.85 2.84
C THR A 24 -1.69 -4.61 2.48
N VAL A 25 -2.59 -5.49 2.92
CA VAL A 25 -4.03 -5.37 2.65
C VAL A 25 -4.61 -4.15 3.37
N SER A 26 -4.26 -3.92 4.63
CA SER A 26 -4.75 -2.77 5.40
C SER A 26 -4.30 -1.44 4.81
N ASN A 27 -3.07 -1.35 4.33
CA ASN A 27 -2.54 -0.13 3.71
C ASN A 27 -3.20 0.14 2.35
N LEU A 28 -3.33 -0.88 1.51
CA LEU A 28 -3.95 -0.76 0.17
C LEU A 28 -5.45 -0.50 0.22
N THR A 29 -6.15 -1.02 1.24
CA THR A 29 -7.61 -0.93 1.34
C THR A 29 -8.02 0.06 2.42
N LEU A 30 -7.94 -0.30 3.70
CA LEU A 30 -8.54 0.48 4.80
C LEU A 30 -7.96 1.89 4.95
N MET A 31 -6.65 2.04 4.83
CA MET A 31 -6.00 3.36 4.96
C MET A 31 -6.30 4.25 3.75
N ALA A 32 -6.19 3.70 2.54
CA ALA A 32 -6.41 4.44 1.30
C ALA A 32 -7.89 4.75 1.03
N LEU A 33 -8.80 3.79 1.21
CA LEU A 33 -10.25 4.01 1.10
C LEU A 33 -10.74 4.99 2.16
N GLY A 34 -10.19 4.94 3.37
CA GLY A 34 -10.54 5.84 4.46
C GLY A 34 -10.32 7.31 4.10
N SER A 35 -9.21 7.64 3.44
CA SER A 35 -8.94 9.02 2.99
C SER A 35 -9.80 9.44 1.80
N SER A 36 -10.16 8.52 0.89
CA SER A 36 -10.92 8.84 -0.33
C SER A 36 -12.44 8.67 -0.19
N ALA A 37 -12.94 8.19 0.96
CA ALA A 37 -14.37 7.99 1.20
C ALA A 37 -15.23 9.26 0.98
N PRO A 38 -14.81 10.48 1.39
CA PRO A 38 -15.60 11.69 1.14
C PRO A 38 -15.72 12.03 -0.36
N GLU A 39 -14.64 11.81 -1.12
CA GLU A 39 -14.55 12.09 -2.55
C GLU A 39 -15.44 11.13 -3.36
N ILE A 40 -15.42 9.84 -2.98
CA ILE A 40 -16.28 8.80 -3.55
C ILE A 40 -17.75 9.10 -3.26
N LEU A 41 -18.07 9.48 -2.02
CA LEU A 41 -19.44 9.82 -1.62
C LEU A 41 -19.97 11.03 -2.41
N LEU A 42 -19.16 12.08 -2.56
CA LEU A 42 -19.52 13.26 -3.34
C LEU A 42 -19.82 12.88 -4.79
N SER A 43 -18.95 12.07 -5.40
CA SER A 43 -19.11 11.59 -6.78
C SER A 43 -20.39 10.77 -6.97
N LEU A 44 -20.73 9.92 -6.00
CA LEU A 44 -21.97 9.12 -6.03
C LEU A 44 -23.22 10.00 -5.91
N ILE A 45 -23.23 10.96 -4.98
CA ILE A 45 -24.36 11.87 -4.80
C ILE A 45 -24.58 12.73 -6.06
N GLU A 46 -23.51 13.22 -6.67
CA GLU A 46 -23.58 14.03 -7.88
C GLU A 46 -24.13 13.23 -9.08
N VAL A 47 -23.63 12.01 -9.32
CA VAL A 47 -24.10 11.16 -10.42
C VAL A 47 -25.56 10.73 -10.23
N CYS A 48 -25.95 10.37 -9.00
CA CYS A 48 -27.33 10.01 -8.68
C CYS A 48 -28.28 11.23 -8.77
N GLY A 49 -27.82 12.41 -8.36
CA GLY A 49 -28.58 13.66 -8.41
C GLY A 49 -28.82 14.18 -9.83
N HIS A 50 -27.89 13.95 -10.75
CA HIS A 50 -27.97 14.40 -12.14
C HIS A 50 -28.47 13.30 -13.11
N GLY A 51 -29.12 12.24 -12.61
CA GLY A 51 -29.73 11.21 -13.46
C GLY A 51 -28.72 10.38 -14.25
N PHE A 52 -27.63 9.95 -13.62
CA PHE A 52 -26.53 9.19 -14.22
C PHE A 52 -25.67 9.97 -15.23
N VAL A 53 -25.77 11.29 -15.24
CA VAL A 53 -24.82 12.16 -15.93
C VAL A 53 -23.68 12.48 -14.95
N ALA A 54 -22.44 12.23 -15.37
CA ALA A 54 -21.28 12.64 -14.59
C ALA A 54 -21.21 14.18 -14.59
N GLY A 55 -21.38 14.79 -13.42
CA GLY A 55 -21.08 16.21 -13.25
C GLY A 55 -19.57 16.45 -13.29
N GLU A 56 -19.17 17.71 -13.42
CA GLU A 56 -17.75 18.07 -13.57
C GLU A 56 -16.93 17.81 -12.30
N LEU A 57 -17.57 17.83 -11.12
CA LEU A 57 -16.87 17.75 -9.84
C LEU A 57 -16.31 16.34 -9.59
N GLY A 58 -17.11 15.28 -9.80
CA GLY A 58 -16.72 13.89 -9.54
C GLY A 58 -15.43 13.48 -10.28
N PRO A 59 -15.39 13.47 -11.62
CA PRO A 59 -14.20 13.10 -12.37
C PRO A 59 -13.00 14.02 -12.09
N SER A 60 -13.23 15.33 -11.98
CA SER A 60 -12.15 16.31 -11.75
C SER A 60 -11.52 16.15 -10.37
N THR A 61 -12.32 15.89 -9.33
CA THR A 61 -11.83 15.62 -7.97
C THR A 61 -11.03 14.32 -7.92
N ILE A 62 -11.49 13.25 -8.57
CA ILE A 62 -10.78 11.96 -8.61
C ILE A 62 -9.40 12.12 -9.27
N VAL A 63 -9.36 12.75 -10.46
CA VAL A 63 -8.11 12.95 -11.20
C VAL A 63 -7.17 13.90 -10.45
N GLY A 64 -7.72 14.98 -9.88
CA GLY A 64 -6.95 15.96 -9.11
C GLY A 64 -6.31 15.36 -7.86
N SER A 65 -7.05 14.57 -7.08
CA SER A 65 -6.54 13.90 -5.87
C SER A 65 -5.44 12.90 -6.20
N ALA A 66 -5.61 12.12 -7.29
CA ALA A 66 -4.57 11.20 -7.77
C ALA A 66 -3.28 11.93 -8.20
N ALA A 67 -3.40 13.04 -8.95
CA ALA A 67 -2.26 13.84 -9.35
C ALA A 67 -1.56 14.48 -8.13
N PHE A 68 -2.31 15.00 -7.17
CA PHE A 68 -1.77 15.60 -5.96
C PHE A 68 -0.98 14.58 -5.11
N ASN A 69 -1.51 13.37 -4.96
CA ASN A 69 -0.81 12.30 -4.24
C ASN A 69 0.49 11.89 -4.95
N MET A 70 0.45 11.70 -6.27
CA MET A 70 1.63 11.28 -7.04
C MET A 70 2.73 12.34 -7.11
N PHE A 71 2.40 13.62 -7.21
CA PHE A 71 3.41 14.67 -7.36
C PHE A 71 3.77 15.34 -6.03
N ILE A 72 2.78 15.86 -5.30
CA ILE A 72 3.03 16.71 -4.14
C ILE A 72 3.33 15.88 -2.90
N ILE A 73 2.51 14.88 -2.59
CA ILE A 73 2.73 14.04 -1.40
C ILE A 73 4.05 13.28 -1.52
N ILE A 74 4.35 12.67 -2.67
CA ILE A 74 5.64 12.00 -2.90
C ILE A 74 6.81 12.98 -2.73
N ALA A 75 6.74 14.18 -3.30
CA ALA A 75 7.79 15.18 -3.17
C ALA A 75 8.04 15.57 -1.69
N ILE A 76 6.98 15.81 -0.92
CA ILE A 76 7.10 16.13 0.51
C ILE A 76 7.67 14.93 1.29
N CYS A 77 7.23 13.71 1.00
CA CYS A 77 7.74 12.49 1.64
C CYS A 77 9.24 12.29 1.42
N VAL A 78 9.78 12.70 0.27
CA VAL A 78 11.22 12.66 -0.02
C VAL A 78 11.95 13.84 0.64
N TYR A 79 11.37 15.04 0.61
CA TYR A 79 11.98 16.25 1.14
C TYR A 79 12.16 16.23 2.68
N VAL A 80 11.23 15.61 3.41
CA VAL A 80 11.25 15.57 4.88
C VAL A 80 12.29 14.59 5.44
N ILE A 81 12.97 13.80 4.60
CA ILE A 81 14.00 12.86 5.05
C ILE A 81 15.23 13.65 5.56
N PRO A 82 15.64 13.46 6.83
CA PRO A 82 16.80 14.16 7.39
C PRO A 82 18.10 13.84 6.65
N GLU A 83 19.01 14.80 6.62
CA GLU A 83 20.33 14.62 6.03
C GLU A 83 21.08 13.45 6.69
N GLY A 84 21.57 12.52 5.86
CA GLY A 84 22.28 11.32 6.33
C GLY A 84 21.39 10.09 6.58
N GLU A 85 20.06 10.22 6.55
CA GLU A 85 19.14 9.08 6.60
C GLU A 85 18.74 8.58 5.21
N VAL A 86 18.69 7.26 5.01
CA VAL A 86 18.18 6.65 3.78
C VAL A 86 16.96 5.78 4.08
N ARG A 87 15.84 6.06 3.39
CA ARG A 87 14.63 5.24 3.48
C ARG A 87 14.59 4.23 2.33
N LYS A 88 14.48 2.94 2.65
CA LYS A 88 14.39 1.85 1.65
C LYS A 88 13.01 1.23 1.63
N VAL A 89 12.55 0.84 0.44
CA VAL A 89 11.28 0.13 0.26
C VAL A 89 11.40 -1.30 0.78
N LYS A 90 10.67 -1.63 1.86
CA LYS A 90 10.75 -2.95 2.53
C LYS A 90 10.12 -4.09 1.70
N HIS A 91 9.07 -3.80 0.92
CA HIS A 91 8.28 -4.80 0.19
C HIS A 91 8.40 -4.62 -1.33
N LEU A 92 9.60 -4.82 -1.89
CA LEU A 92 9.86 -4.60 -3.33
C LEU A 92 8.93 -5.43 -4.25
N ARG A 93 8.60 -6.68 -3.91
CA ARG A 93 7.72 -7.51 -4.75
C ARG A 93 6.28 -6.99 -4.76
N VAL A 94 5.76 -6.61 -3.61
CA VAL A 94 4.43 -5.98 -3.49
C VAL A 94 4.45 -4.68 -4.27
N PHE A 95 5.50 -3.87 -4.13
CA PHE A 95 5.69 -2.64 -4.87
C PHE A 95 5.65 -2.85 -6.39
N PHE A 96 6.36 -3.84 -6.93
CA PHE A 96 6.31 -4.13 -8.38
C PHE A 96 4.91 -4.57 -8.83
N VAL A 97 4.21 -5.40 -8.06
CA VAL A 97 2.84 -5.81 -8.37
C VAL A 97 1.90 -4.61 -8.37
N THR A 98 1.96 -3.77 -7.33
CA THR A 98 1.12 -2.57 -7.23
C THR A 98 1.46 -1.52 -8.28
N ALA A 99 2.74 -1.37 -8.65
CA ALA A 99 3.17 -0.44 -9.69
C ALA A 99 2.71 -0.89 -11.08
N ALA A 100 2.84 -2.18 -11.40
CA ALA A 100 2.34 -2.74 -12.65
C ALA A 100 0.81 -2.56 -12.75
N TRP A 101 0.10 -2.79 -11.65
CA TRP A 101 -1.36 -2.60 -11.62
C TRP A 101 -1.78 -1.14 -11.67
N SER A 102 -0.98 -0.23 -11.12
CA SER A 102 -1.20 1.22 -11.25
C SER A 102 -1.09 1.67 -12.71
N ILE A 103 -0.03 1.24 -13.42
CA ILE A 103 0.15 1.53 -14.84
C ILE A 103 -1.02 0.97 -15.65
N PHE A 104 -1.39 -0.29 -15.40
CA PHE A 104 -2.55 -0.88 -16.05
C PHE A 104 -3.83 -0.10 -15.77
N ALA A 105 -4.08 0.34 -14.54
CA ALA A 105 -5.29 1.07 -14.19
C ALA A 105 -5.41 2.37 -15.01
N TYR A 106 -4.31 3.09 -15.24
CA TYR A 106 -4.30 4.26 -16.12
C TYR A 106 -4.54 3.91 -17.59
N ILE A 107 -3.94 2.83 -18.09
CA ILE A 107 -4.19 2.34 -19.46
C ILE A 107 -5.66 1.92 -19.62
N TRP A 108 -6.21 1.21 -18.64
CA TRP A 108 -7.59 0.78 -18.60
C TRP A 108 -8.55 1.98 -18.56
N LEU A 109 -8.27 2.98 -17.72
CA LEU A 109 -9.02 4.22 -17.65
C LEU A 109 -9.03 4.95 -19.01
N TYR A 110 -7.88 5.01 -19.69
CA TYR A 110 -7.80 5.55 -21.05
C TYR A 110 -8.65 4.74 -22.04
N MET A 111 -8.59 3.40 -21.98
CA MET A 111 -9.35 2.53 -22.88
C MET A 111 -10.86 2.72 -22.74
N ILE A 112 -11.39 2.78 -21.51
CA ILE A 112 -12.84 2.96 -21.30
C ILE A 112 -13.32 4.35 -21.73
N LEU A 113 -12.50 5.39 -21.56
CA LEU A 113 -12.90 6.76 -21.90
C LEU A 113 -12.68 7.15 -23.36
N ALA A 114 -11.69 6.57 -24.05
CA ALA A 114 -11.29 7.00 -25.39
C ALA A 114 -11.48 5.95 -26.49
N VAL A 115 -11.51 4.65 -26.15
CA VAL A 115 -11.51 3.57 -27.15
C VAL A 115 -12.84 2.82 -27.18
N PHE A 116 -13.33 2.34 -26.03
CA PHE A 116 -14.55 1.52 -25.99
C PHE A 116 -15.81 2.37 -26.08
N SER A 117 -15.96 3.34 -25.18
CA SER A 117 -17.15 4.16 -25.07
C SER A 117 -16.75 5.63 -24.93
N PRO A 118 -16.43 6.32 -26.05
CA PRO A 118 -15.87 7.67 -26.02
C PRO A 118 -16.72 8.64 -25.20
N GLY A 119 -16.18 9.13 -24.09
CA GLY A 119 -16.83 10.10 -23.20
C GLY A 119 -18.00 9.57 -22.36
N VAL A 120 -18.30 8.27 -22.38
CA VAL A 120 -19.41 7.68 -21.62
C VAL A 120 -18.97 6.37 -21.00
N VAL A 121 -18.99 6.26 -19.67
CA VAL A 121 -18.68 5.00 -18.98
C VAL A 121 -19.93 4.13 -18.89
N GLN A 122 -19.90 2.95 -19.50
CA GLN A 122 -20.98 1.97 -19.41
C GLN A 122 -20.93 1.23 -18.07
N VAL A 123 -22.09 0.73 -17.62
CA VAL A 123 -22.20 0.04 -16.33
C VAL A 123 -21.26 -1.17 -16.25
N TRP A 124 -21.09 -1.93 -17.34
CA TRP A 124 -20.18 -3.08 -17.34
C TRP A 124 -18.71 -2.66 -17.24
N GLU A 125 -18.30 -1.53 -17.82
CA GLU A 125 -16.94 -0.98 -17.71
C GLU A 125 -16.66 -0.58 -16.26
N GLY A 126 -17.64 0.05 -15.60
CA GLY A 126 -17.59 0.39 -14.18
C GLY A 126 -17.54 -0.84 -13.27
N LEU A 127 -18.38 -1.86 -13.52
CA LEU A 127 -18.38 -3.11 -12.77
C LEU A 127 -17.07 -3.88 -12.92
N LEU A 128 -16.49 -3.89 -14.13
CA LEU A 128 -15.22 -4.55 -14.40
C LEU A 128 -14.05 -3.81 -13.74
N THR A 129 -14.09 -2.47 -13.73
CA THR A 129 -13.16 -1.63 -12.96
C THR A 129 -13.26 -1.92 -11.45
N LEU A 130 -14.48 -2.02 -10.92
CA LEU A 130 -14.72 -2.39 -9.52
C LEU A 130 -14.19 -3.79 -9.20
N PHE A 131 -14.29 -4.74 -10.15
CA PHE A 131 -13.78 -6.11 -10.00
C PHE A 131 -12.25 -6.19 -10.05
N PHE A 132 -11.57 -5.30 -10.79
CA PHE A 132 -10.10 -5.26 -10.78
C PHE A 132 -9.50 -4.89 -9.42
N PHE A 133 -10.23 -4.12 -8.60
CA PHE A 133 -9.78 -3.77 -7.26
C PHE A 133 -9.54 -4.97 -6.33
N PRO A 134 -10.52 -5.87 -6.07
CA PRO A 134 -10.28 -7.05 -5.24
C PRO A 134 -9.24 -7.99 -5.87
N VAL A 135 -9.15 -8.09 -7.20
CA VAL A 135 -8.08 -8.85 -7.88
C VAL A 135 -6.71 -8.26 -7.56
N CYS A 136 -6.56 -6.93 -7.62
CA CYS A 136 -5.35 -6.23 -7.20
C CYS A 136 -4.96 -6.53 -5.75
N VAL A 137 -5.92 -6.43 -4.83
CA VAL A 137 -5.69 -6.69 -3.41
C VAL A 137 -5.27 -8.14 -3.17
N VAL A 138 -5.91 -9.10 -3.83
CA VAL A 138 -5.54 -10.53 -3.72
C VAL A 138 -4.15 -10.78 -4.29
N LEU A 139 -3.80 -10.22 -5.44
CA LEU A 139 -2.45 -10.38 -6.03
C LEU A 139 -1.37 -9.76 -5.13
N ALA A 140 -1.63 -8.57 -4.57
CA ALA A 140 -0.74 -7.94 -3.60
C ALA A 140 -0.59 -8.77 -2.32
N TRP A 141 -1.68 -9.34 -1.82
CA TRP A 141 -1.66 -10.25 -0.67
C TRP A 141 -0.88 -11.54 -0.96
N VAL A 142 -1.05 -12.15 -2.14
CA VAL A 142 -0.27 -13.33 -2.55
C VAL A 142 1.22 -12.99 -2.65
N ALA A 143 1.57 -11.83 -3.21
CA ALA A 143 2.95 -11.35 -3.29
C ALA A 143 3.57 -11.15 -1.89
N ASP A 144 2.79 -10.65 -0.94
CA ASP A 144 3.20 -10.47 0.46
C ASP A 144 3.34 -11.82 1.21
N ARG A 145 2.39 -12.75 1.04
CA ARG A 145 2.45 -14.09 1.67
C ARG A 145 3.61 -14.94 1.18
N ARG A 146 3.97 -14.86 -0.11
CA ARG A 146 5.18 -15.53 -0.65
C ARG A 146 6.47 -14.96 -0.07
N LEU A 147 6.44 -13.75 0.50
CA LEU A 147 7.55 -13.13 1.21
C LEU A 147 7.75 -13.78 2.60
N LEU A 148 6.69 -14.19 3.29
CA LEU A 148 6.81 -14.91 4.58
C LEU A 148 7.54 -16.24 4.44
N PHE A 149 7.29 -17.02 3.39
CA PHE A 149 8.03 -18.26 3.11
C PHE A 149 9.53 -17.99 2.86
N TYR A 150 9.87 -16.93 2.12
CA TYR A 150 11.25 -16.55 1.86
C TYR A 150 11.95 -15.99 3.10
N LYS A 151 11.24 -15.20 3.93
CA LYS A 151 11.74 -14.62 5.18
C LYS A 151 11.95 -15.69 6.26
N TYR A 152 11.13 -16.75 6.28
CA TYR A 152 11.33 -17.90 7.17
C TYR A 152 12.57 -18.71 6.77
N MET A 153 12.83 -18.85 5.47
CA MET A 153 14.00 -19.56 4.94
C MET A 153 15.32 -18.78 5.08
N HIS A 154 15.28 -17.45 5.22
CA HIS A 154 16.48 -16.60 5.33
C HIS A 154 16.87 -16.21 6.76
N LYS A 155 16.24 -16.76 7.81
CA LYS A 155 16.71 -16.61 9.19
C LYS A 155 17.99 -17.46 9.42
N LYS A 156 19.13 -16.99 8.92
CA LYS A 156 20.42 -17.35 9.52
C LYS A 156 20.54 -16.57 10.83
N TYR A 157 20.26 -17.25 11.94
CA TYR A 157 20.67 -16.81 13.27
C TYR A 157 22.19 -16.69 13.27
N ARG A 158 22.72 -15.47 13.22
CA ARG A 158 24.11 -15.21 13.60
C ARG A 158 24.12 -14.89 15.10
N THR A 159 24.28 -15.92 15.92
CA THR A 159 24.51 -15.75 17.36
C THR A 159 25.89 -15.14 17.55
N ASP A 160 25.94 -13.85 17.85
CA ASP A 160 27.15 -13.19 18.32
C ASP A 160 27.29 -13.44 19.82
N LYS A 161 28.39 -14.07 20.23
CA LYS A 161 28.56 -14.68 21.56
C LYS A 161 28.97 -13.68 22.65
N HIS A 162 29.02 -12.37 22.37
CA HIS A 162 29.64 -11.40 23.28
C HIS A 162 28.82 -10.17 23.70
N ARG A 163 27.58 -9.97 23.23
CA ARG A 163 26.73 -8.88 23.74
C ARG A 163 25.28 -9.33 23.94
N ALA A 164 24.93 -9.60 25.19
CA ALA A 164 23.56 -9.84 25.62
C ALA A 164 22.79 -8.50 25.71
N ILE A 165 22.48 -7.91 24.56
CA ILE A 165 21.47 -6.84 24.44
C ILE A 165 20.73 -7.09 23.12
N MET A 166 19.53 -7.66 23.19
CA MET A 166 18.60 -7.71 22.05
C MET A 166 17.89 -6.36 21.97
N ILE A 167 18.49 -5.42 21.26
CA ILE A 167 17.77 -4.30 20.67
C ILE A 167 17.39 -4.76 19.26
N GLU A 168 16.11 -4.72 18.91
CA GLU A 168 15.66 -4.81 17.51
C GLU A 168 16.23 -3.61 16.75
N THR A 169 17.46 -3.73 16.28
CA THR A 169 18.03 -2.79 15.32
C THR A 169 17.57 -3.25 13.94
N GLU A 170 16.61 -2.52 13.35
CA GLU A 170 16.36 -2.60 11.92
C GLU A 170 17.70 -2.45 11.19
N ALA A 171 18.03 -3.46 10.38
CA ALA A 171 19.33 -3.60 9.76
C ALA A 171 19.70 -2.39 8.90
N GLU A 172 20.62 -1.55 9.39
CA GLU A 172 21.47 -0.75 8.51
C GLU A 172 22.47 -1.68 7.81
N HIS A 173 22.53 -1.58 6.50
CA HIS A 173 23.55 -2.24 5.67
C HIS A 173 24.84 -1.41 5.75
N PRO A 174 26.03 -2.02 5.84
CA PRO A 174 27.28 -1.29 6.04
C PRO A 174 27.68 -0.49 4.80
N LYS A 175 28.29 0.67 5.04
CA LYS A 175 28.91 1.55 4.04
C LYS A 175 29.99 0.78 3.26
N GLY A 176 30.04 1.03 1.95
CA GLY A 176 31.06 0.48 1.06
C GLY A 176 32.46 0.88 1.52
N ILE A 177 33.39 -0.05 1.36
CA ILE A 177 34.83 0.12 1.60
C ILE A 177 35.37 0.94 0.42
N GLU A 178 35.79 2.18 0.65
CA GLU A 178 36.78 2.84 -0.21
C GLU A 178 38.15 2.22 0.15
N MET A 179 38.80 1.63 -0.85
CA MET A 179 40.21 1.26 -0.80
C MET A 179 41.03 2.42 -1.37
N ASP A 180 42.17 2.68 -0.75
CA ASP A 180 43.21 3.65 -1.13
C ASP A 180 43.54 3.71 -2.64
#